data_AF-A0A1B6MAL3-F1
#
_entry.id   AF-A0A1B6MAL3-F1
#
_cell.length_a   1.000
_cell.length_b   1.000
_cell.length_c   1.000
_cell.angle_alpha   90.00
_cell.angle_beta   90.00
_cell.angle_gamma   90.00
#
_symmetry.space_group_name_H-M   'P 1'
#
loop_
_entity.id
_entity.type
_entity.pdbx_description
1 polymer ?
#
loop_
_entity_poly.entity_id
_entity_poly.type
_entity_poly.pdbx_seq_one_letter_code
_entity_poly.pdbx_strand_id
1 'polypeptide(L)'
;MYLPTLEIVKGNTDGVQAKFYNSGHTVYVYIREEADLRPYLIGGPLKTKYIFEQMHFHWGSEDFWGSEHFIDGESFAVEIHAVHFNSKYNTFENASTQPDGLAVLTIFAEATNGSNTLLDPLYHLLPNVT
;
A
#
# COMPACT_ATOMS: atom_id res chain seq x y z
N MET A 1 -22.62 -0.19 15.92
CA MET A 1 -22.65 -0.01 14.45
C MET A 1 -21.82 -1.14 13.85
N TYR A 2 -22.40 -1.98 12.99
CA TYR A 2 -21.67 -3.07 12.35
C TYR A 2 -21.16 -2.56 11.00
N LEU A 3 -19.84 -2.55 10.80
CA LEU A 3 -19.26 -2.29 9.50
C LEU A 3 -19.15 -3.62 8.74
N PRO A 4 -19.38 -3.64 7.42
CA PRO A 4 -19.07 -4.81 6.61
C PRO A 4 -17.57 -5.11 6.68
N THR A 5 -17.18 -6.35 6.37
CA THR A 5 -15.76 -6.73 6.24
C THR A 5 -15.08 -5.84 5.20
N LEU A 6 -13.86 -5.40 5.50
CA LEU A 6 -13.01 -4.77 4.50
C LEU A 6 -12.42 -5.86 3.61
N GLU A 7 -12.61 -5.76 2.30
CA GLU A 7 -12.09 -6.71 1.32
C GLU A 7 -11.03 -6.05 0.45
N ILE A 8 -9.91 -6.76 0.28
CA ILE A 8 -8.86 -6.42 -0.69
C ILE A 8 -9.09 -7.30 -1.91
N VAL A 9 -9.58 -6.71 -3.00
CA VAL A 9 -9.88 -7.43 -4.23
C VAL A 9 -8.69 -7.30 -5.18
N LYS A 10 -8.11 -8.44 -5.57
CA LYS A 10 -6.91 -8.52 -6.43
C LYS A 10 -7.10 -7.83 -7.79
N GLY A 11 -8.30 -7.87 -8.37
CA GLY A 11 -8.50 -7.50 -9.78
C GLY A 11 -7.93 -8.56 -10.74
N ASN A 12 -7.82 -8.23 -12.03
CA ASN A 12 -7.14 -9.07 -13.03
C ASN A 12 -5.71 -8.59 -13.21
N THR A 13 -4.79 -9.14 -12.42
CA THR A 13 -3.37 -8.77 -12.45
C THR A 13 -2.49 -9.82 -13.11
N ASP A 14 -3.06 -10.71 -13.91
CA ASP A 14 -2.29 -11.77 -14.57
C ASP A 14 -1.45 -11.16 -15.72
N GLY A 15 -0.14 -11.36 -15.67
CA GLY A 15 0.81 -10.76 -16.61
C GLY A 15 1.12 -9.28 -16.35
N VAL A 16 0.51 -8.68 -15.34
CA VAL A 16 0.73 -7.28 -14.95
C VAL A 16 2.07 -7.12 -14.24
N GLN A 17 2.83 -6.10 -14.63
CA GLN A 17 4.14 -5.80 -14.03
C GLN A 17 4.04 -4.66 -13.03
N ALA A 18 4.57 -4.90 -11.83
CA ALA A 18 4.81 -3.85 -10.85
C ALA A 18 6.10 -3.09 -11.18
N LYS A 19 6.07 -1.77 -11.08
CA LYS A 19 7.26 -0.91 -11.23
C LYS A 19 7.68 -0.37 -9.88
N PHE A 20 8.98 -0.46 -9.62
CA PHE A 20 9.62 0.08 -8.43
C PHE A 20 10.36 1.36 -8.77
N TYR A 21 10.33 2.33 -7.85
CA TYR A 21 10.99 3.61 -8.00
C TYR A 21 11.52 4.10 -6.65
N ASN A 22 12.81 4.42 -6.58
CA ASN A 22 13.42 5.01 -5.39
C ASN A 22 13.39 6.53 -5.53
N SER A 23 12.68 7.21 -4.64
CA SER A 23 12.56 8.67 -4.67
C SER A 23 13.71 9.38 -3.96
N GLY A 24 14.63 8.64 -3.32
CA GLY A 24 15.59 9.16 -2.35
C GLY A 24 15.01 9.32 -0.94
N HIS A 25 13.69 9.16 -0.77
CA HIS A 25 13.00 9.23 0.54
C HIS A 25 12.28 7.93 0.89
N THR A 26 11.74 7.24 -0.10
CA THR A 26 11.06 5.96 0.04
C THR A 26 11.16 5.18 -1.28
N VAL A 27 10.77 3.91 -1.26
CA VAL A 27 10.56 3.12 -2.46
C VAL A 27 9.07 3.10 -2.77
N TYR A 28 8.71 3.54 -3.96
CA TYR A 28 7.36 3.43 -4.49
C TYR A 28 7.20 2.17 -5.32
N VAL A 29 6.02 1.57 -5.25
CA VAL A 29 5.57 0.52 -6.15
C VAL A 29 4.27 0.94 -6.82
N TYR A 30 4.28 0.86 -8.14
CA TYR A 30 3.15 1.21 -9.00
C TYR A 30 2.72 -0.01 -9.82
N ILE A 31 1.43 -0.06 -10.15
CA ILE A 31 0.91 -0.94 -11.19
C ILE A 31 0.55 -0.05 -12.38
N ARG A 32 1.28 -0.17 -13.48
CA ARG A 32 1.09 0.66 -14.69
C ARG A 32 0.02 0.07 -15.61
N GLU A 33 -1.17 -0.11 -15.07
CA GLU A 33 -2.32 -0.63 -15.79
C GLU A 33 -3.53 0.28 -15.62
N GLU A 34 -4.50 0.11 -16.51
CA GLU A 34 -5.79 0.79 -16.41
C GLU A 34 -6.44 0.56 -15.04
N ALA A 35 -7.17 1.57 -14.56
CA ALA A 35 -7.79 1.57 -13.23
C ALA A 35 -8.67 0.35 -12.93
N ASP A 36 -9.29 -0.25 -13.95
CA ASP A 36 -10.15 -1.42 -13.79
C ASP A 36 -9.39 -2.75 -13.65
N LEU A 37 -8.09 -2.79 -13.97
CA LEU A 37 -7.23 -3.97 -13.78
C LEU A 37 -6.53 -3.96 -12.41
N ARG A 38 -6.44 -2.79 -11.78
CA ARG A 38 -5.72 -2.60 -10.51
C ARG A 38 -6.50 -3.22 -9.34
N PRO A 39 -5.80 -3.70 -8.30
CA PRO A 39 -6.42 -4.10 -7.04
C PRO A 39 -7.25 -2.96 -6.44
N TYR A 40 -8.23 -3.28 -5.61
CA TYR A 40 -9.08 -2.26 -4.99
C TYR A 40 -9.66 -2.71 -3.64
N LEU A 41 -10.11 -1.73 -2.86
CA LEU A 41 -10.78 -1.92 -1.57
C LEU A 41 -12.28 -1.70 -1.70
N ILE A 42 -13.06 -2.53 -0.99
CA ILE A 42 -14.50 -2.35 -0.75
C ILE A 42 -14.85 -2.79 0.68
N GLY A 43 -16.00 -2.35 1.19
CA GLY A 43 -16.46 -2.70 2.53
C GLY A 43 -15.78 -1.89 3.64
N GLY A 44 -15.79 -2.38 4.87
CA GLY A 44 -15.35 -1.60 6.03
C GLY A 44 -16.10 -0.26 6.14
N PRO A 45 -15.40 0.85 6.43
CA PRO A 45 -16.01 2.18 6.45
C PRO A 45 -16.19 2.80 5.06
N LEU A 46 -15.74 2.14 3.98
CA LEU A 46 -15.72 2.70 2.64
C LEU A 46 -17.11 2.62 2.00
N LYS A 47 -17.58 3.74 1.47
CA LYS A 47 -18.90 3.85 0.80
C LYS A 47 -18.87 3.45 -0.67
N THR A 48 -17.69 3.38 -1.26
CA THR A 48 -17.45 3.15 -2.69
C THR A 48 -16.21 2.27 -2.87
N LYS A 49 -15.90 1.92 -4.12
CA LYS A 49 -14.66 1.24 -4.51
C LYS A 49 -13.48 2.22 -4.44
N TYR A 50 -12.38 1.81 -3.82
CA TYR A 50 -11.13 2.57 -3.78
C TYR A 50 -10.03 1.81 -4.51
N ILE A 51 -9.54 2.36 -5.63
CA ILE A 51 -8.63 1.72 -6.57
C ILE A 51 -7.18 1.97 -6.15
N PHE A 52 -6.36 0.93 -6.16
CA PHE A 52 -4.94 1.03 -5.81
C PHE A 52 -4.21 1.99 -6.75
N GLU A 53 -3.50 2.94 -6.17
CA GLU A 53 -2.65 3.89 -6.91
C GLU A 53 -1.18 3.50 -6.81
N GLN A 54 -0.70 3.41 -5.58
CA GLN A 54 0.70 3.14 -5.27
C GLN A 54 0.82 2.55 -3.87
N MET A 55 1.93 1.87 -3.60
CA MET A 55 2.38 1.65 -2.23
C MET A 55 3.78 2.23 -2.02
N HIS A 56 4.05 2.65 -0.79
CA HIS A 56 5.37 3.10 -0.36
C HIS A 56 5.63 2.68 1.09
N PHE A 57 6.89 2.77 1.48
CA PHE A 57 7.40 2.19 2.72
C PHE A 57 8.04 3.25 3.60
N HIS A 58 7.87 3.08 4.91
CA HIS A 58 8.57 3.83 5.94
C HIS A 58 9.32 2.82 6.79
N TRP A 59 10.57 3.12 7.08
CA TRP A 59 11.44 2.25 7.88
C TRP A 59 12.44 3.10 8.64
N GLY A 60 12.97 2.55 9.73
CA GLY A 60 14.03 3.17 10.51
C GLY A 60 15.31 2.36 10.48
N SER A 61 16.21 2.69 11.40
CA SER A 61 17.49 1.99 11.55
C SER A 61 17.44 0.81 12.52
N GLU A 62 16.31 0.60 13.21
CA GLU A 62 16.16 -0.41 14.25
C GLU A 62 14.97 -1.32 13.98
N ASP A 63 15.08 -2.58 14.41
CA ASP A 63 14.11 -3.66 14.16
C ASP A 63 12.73 -3.46 14.83
N PHE A 64 12.60 -2.45 15.70
CA PHE A 64 11.38 -2.12 16.44
C PHE A 64 11.04 -0.62 16.35
N TRP A 65 11.74 0.14 15.48
CA TRP A 65 11.52 1.57 15.35
C TRP A 65 11.67 2.01 13.90
N GLY A 66 10.54 2.17 13.22
CA GLY A 66 10.51 2.54 11.81
C GLY A 66 9.13 2.89 11.24
N SER A 67 8.05 2.52 11.92
CA SER A 67 6.70 2.95 11.59
C SER A 67 6.46 4.42 11.95
N GLU A 68 5.62 5.10 11.16
CA GLU A 68 5.16 6.47 11.47
C GLU A 68 4.08 6.44 12.54
N HIS A 69 3.20 5.45 12.49
CA HIS A 69 2.14 5.22 13.46
C HIS A 69 2.59 4.28 14.58
N PHE A 70 1.90 4.40 15.72
CA PHE A 70 2.10 3.61 16.91
C PHE A 70 0.80 2.90 17.28
N ILE A 71 0.89 1.66 17.76
CA ILE A 71 -0.24 0.93 18.35
C ILE A 71 0.08 0.74 19.83
N ASP A 72 -0.78 1.27 20.71
CA ASP A 72 -0.60 1.24 22.16
C ASP A 72 0.78 1.75 22.65
N GLY A 73 1.38 2.67 21.88
CA GLY A 73 2.70 3.26 22.16
C GLY A 73 3.89 2.53 21.55
N GLU A 74 3.66 1.39 20.90
CA GLU A 74 4.70 0.58 20.25
C GLU A 74 4.86 0.96 18.76
N SER A 75 6.11 1.01 18.29
CA SER A 75 6.49 1.16 16.88
C SER A 75 6.81 -0.21 16.27
N PHE A 76 6.85 -0.26 14.94
CA PHE A 76 7.17 -1.45 14.16
C PHE A 76 8.37 -1.19 13.26
N ALA A 77 9.03 -2.26 12.77
CA ALA A 77 10.23 -2.14 11.94
C ALA A 77 9.97 -1.38 10.63
N VAL A 78 8.84 -1.70 9.99
CA VAL A 78 8.42 -1.11 8.71
C VAL A 78 6.93 -0.83 8.74
N GLU A 79 6.53 0.29 8.15
CA GLU A 79 5.15 0.61 7.84
C GLU A 79 4.98 0.77 6.33
N ILE A 80 3.98 0.09 5.77
CA ILE A 80 3.65 0.13 4.35
C ILE A 80 2.34 0.89 4.19
N HIS A 81 2.35 1.93 3.37
CA HIS A 81 1.15 2.65 2.97
C HIS A 81 0.73 2.19 1.58
N ALA A 82 -0.40 1.49 1.47
CA ALA A 82 -1.06 1.25 0.19
C ALA A 82 -2.14 2.30 -0.05
N VAL A 83 -1.88 3.24 -0.95
CA VAL A 83 -2.74 4.38 -1.26
C VAL A 83 -3.74 3.99 -2.34
N HIS A 84 -5.00 4.31 -2.09
CA HIS A 84 -6.10 4.05 -3.00
C HIS A 84 -6.92 5.32 -3.23
N PHE A 85 -7.44 5.51 -4.44
CA PHE A 85 -8.32 6.63 -4.77
C PHE A 85 -9.76 6.19 -4.98
N ASN A 86 -10.69 7.04 -4.58
CA ASN A 86 -12.11 6.79 -4.69
C ASN A 86 -12.54 6.77 -6.16
N SER A 87 -13.11 5.65 -6.62
CA SER A 87 -13.50 5.46 -8.02
C SER A 87 -14.54 6.47 -8.49
N LYS A 88 -15.28 7.15 -7.58
CA LYS A 88 -16.27 8.17 -7.94
C LYS A 88 -15.67 9.39 -8.66
N TYR A 89 -14.36 9.59 -8.57
CA TYR A 89 -13.66 10.72 -9.18
C TYR A 89 -12.88 10.35 -10.45
N ASN A 90 -12.96 9.09 -10.89
CA ASN A 90 -12.34 8.51 -12.08
C ASN A 90 -10.81 8.45 -12.07
N THR A 91 -10.11 9.47 -11.58
CA THR A 91 -8.65 9.53 -11.54
C THR A 91 -8.14 9.89 -10.15
N PHE A 92 -6.89 9.52 -9.87
CA PHE A 92 -6.20 9.87 -8.63
C PHE A 92 -6.08 11.40 -8.48
N GLU A 93 -5.76 12.13 -9.55
CA GLU A 93 -5.59 13.57 -9.52
C GLU A 93 -6.88 14.27 -9.10
N ASN A 94 -8.01 13.86 -9.66
CA ASN A 94 -9.31 14.40 -9.25
C ASN A 94 -9.64 14.01 -7.81
N ALA A 95 -9.45 12.74 -7.45
CA ALA A 95 -9.77 12.24 -6.12
C ALA A 95 -8.93 12.91 -5.02
N SER A 96 -7.63 13.11 -5.22
CA SER A 96 -6.71 13.66 -4.22
C SER A 96 -7.07 15.07 -3.76
N THR A 97 -7.89 15.80 -4.53
CA THR A 97 -8.40 17.13 -4.15
C THR A 97 -9.66 17.09 -3.29
N GLN A 98 -10.17 15.90 -2.97
CA GLN A 98 -11.48 15.69 -2.41
C GLN A 98 -11.40 15.12 -0.99
N PRO A 99 -12.32 15.50 -0.08
CA PRO A 99 -12.23 15.14 1.34
C PRO A 99 -12.37 13.63 1.61
N ASP A 100 -13.07 12.89 0.76
CA ASP A 100 -13.21 11.43 0.83
C ASP A 100 -12.56 10.75 -0.39
N GLY A 101 -11.60 11.44 -1.00
CA GLY A 101 -10.96 11.04 -2.23
C GLY A 101 -9.95 9.91 -2.07
N LEU A 102 -9.31 9.78 -0.91
CA LEU A 102 -8.26 8.80 -0.68
C LEU A 102 -8.59 7.88 0.50
N ALA A 103 -8.13 6.65 0.40
CA ALA A 103 -8.05 5.71 1.51
C ALA A 103 -6.64 5.11 1.52
N VAL A 104 -6.00 5.10 2.69
CA VAL A 104 -4.68 4.51 2.88
C VAL A 104 -4.84 3.27 3.76
N LEU A 105 -4.44 2.12 3.24
CA LEU A 105 -4.32 0.90 4.02
C LEU A 105 -2.88 0.83 4.56
N THR A 106 -2.75 0.90 5.88
CA THR A 106 -1.47 0.77 6.57
C THR A 106 -1.23 -0.67 6.98
N ILE A 107 -0.05 -1.20 6.66
CA ILE A 107 0.40 -2.54 7.04
C ILE A 107 1.68 -2.40 7.86
N PHE A 108 1.70 -2.94 9.06
CA PHE A 108 2.89 -2.99 9.91
C PHE A 108 3.63 -4.30 9.70
N ALA A 109 4.96 -4.23 9.70
CA ALA A 109 5.83 -5.40 9.65
C ALA A 109 6.77 -5.42 10.85
N GLU A 110 6.83 -6.57 11.50
CA GLU A 110 7.72 -6.88 12.62
C GLU A 110 8.95 -7.63 12.12
N ALA A 111 10.11 -7.28 12.64
CA ALA A 111 11.34 -8.03 12.38
C ALA A 111 11.29 -9.37 13.12
N THR A 112 11.64 -10.45 12.41
CA THR A 112 11.77 -11.79 13.00
C THR A 112 13.02 -12.47 12.47
N ASN A 113 13.49 -13.52 13.15
CA ASN A 113 14.63 -14.32 12.69
C ASN A 113 14.29 -15.26 11.52
N GLY A 114 13.01 -15.37 11.13
CA GLY A 114 12.56 -16.23 10.03
C GLY A 114 12.46 -15.44 8.72
N SER A 115 12.87 -16.04 7.61
CA SER A 115 12.61 -15.46 6.29
C SER A 115 11.12 -15.54 5.95
N ASN A 116 10.57 -14.45 5.40
CA ASN A 116 9.27 -14.46 4.75
C ASN A 116 9.45 -14.54 3.24
N THR A 117 9.35 -15.76 2.69
CA THR A 117 9.59 -16.01 1.27
C THR A 117 8.60 -15.30 0.34
N LEU A 118 7.45 -14.84 0.86
CA LEU A 118 6.52 -14.00 0.09
C LEU A 118 7.10 -12.61 -0.23
N LEU A 119 8.11 -12.17 0.53
CA LEU A 119 8.80 -10.90 0.34
C LEU A 119 10.11 -11.04 -0.45
N ASP A 120 10.53 -12.25 -0.82
CA ASP A 120 11.75 -12.49 -1.61
C ASP A 120 11.83 -11.63 -2.89
N PRO A 121 10.72 -11.43 -3.66
CA PRO A 121 10.76 -10.55 -4.82
C PRO A 121 11.15 -9.11 -4.47
N LEU A 122 10.67 -8.58 -3.34
CA LEU A 122 11.05 -7.25 -2.86
C LEU A 122 12.52 -7.23 -2.46
N TYR A 123 12.95 -8.20 -1.65
CA TYR A 123 14.33 -8.31 -1.18
C TYR A 123 15.35 -8.31 -2.32
N HIS A 124 15.09 -9.07 -3.39
CA HIS A 124 15.99 -9.15 -4.55
C HIS A 124 15.93 -7.91 -5.45
N LEU A 125 14.79 -7.22 -5.48
CA LEU A 125 14.60 -6.08 -6.37
C LEU A 125 15.08 -4.76 -5.77
N LEU A 126 14.87 -4.54 -4.47
CA LEU A 126 15.22 -3.29 -3.78
C LEU A 126 16.65 -2.79 -4.06
N PRO A 127 17.71 -3.64 -4.08
CA PRO A 127 19.07 -3.20 -4.39
C PRO A 127 19.25 -2.65 -5.81
N ASN A 128 18.33 -2.95 -6.73
CA ASN A 128 18.38 -2.55 -8.14
C ASN A 128 17.48 -1.35 -8.44
N VAL A 129 16.76 -0.81 -7.44
CA VAL A 129 15.90 0.35 -7.60
C VAL A 129 16.72 1.62 -7.39
N THR A 130 17.26 2.16 -8.48
CA THR A 130 17.99 3.44 -8.52
C THR A 130 17.07 4.62 -8.76
#